data_AF-A0A9P1HRY0-F1
#
_entry.id   AF-A0A9P1HRY0-F1
#
_cell.length_a   1.000
_cell.length_b   1.000
_cell.length_c   1.000
_cell.angle_alpha   90.00
_cell.angle_beta   90.00
_cell.angle_gamma   90.00
#
_symmetry.space_group_name_H-M   'P 1'
#
loop_
_entity.id
_entity.type
_entity.pdbx_description
1 polymer ?
#
loop_
_entity_poly.entity_id
_entity_poly.type
_entity_poly.pdbx_seq_one_letter_code
_entity_poly.pdbx_strand_id
1 'polypeptide(L)'
;MRYSGKSGTNSDMTIDVITVKGAGHMVPNDRPGPAVQMITNFLFPTKNGVDYSNQILDPTPQFSKTIYDSFSASFNILGVVSCFIYLFIF
;
A
#
# COMPACT_ATOMS: atom_id res chain seq x y z
N MET A 1 -13.77 -5.66 -14.54
CA MET A 1 -14.51 -6.79 -15.13
C MET A 1 -13.48 -7.77 -15.70
N ARG A 2 -13.70 -9.08 -15.56
CA ARG A 2 -12.77 -10.12 -16.02
C ARG A 2 -13.43 -11.02 -17.06
N TYR A 3 -12.76 -11.24 -18.19
CA TYR A 3 -13.21 -12.07 -19.29
C TYR A 3 -12.26 -13.26 -19.47
N SER A 4 -12.78 -14.48 -19.40
CA SER A 4 -11.99 -15.71 -19.58
C SER A 4 -12.44 -16.47 -20.82
N GLY A 5 -11.48 -17.00 -21.58
CA GLY A 5 -11.74 -17.74 -22.81
C GLY A 5 -10.58 -18.64 -23.21
N LYS A 6 -10.79 -19.42 -24.27
CA LYS A 6 -9.76 -20.29 -24.86
C LYS A 6 -9.18 -19.62 -26.11
N SER A 7 -7.86 -19.56 -26.21
CA SER A 7 -7.14 -19.12 -27.40
C SER A 7 -7.35 -20.11 -28.57
N GLY A 8 -7.04 -19.70 -29.80
CA GLY A 8 -7.06 -20.58 -30.98
C GLY A 8 -6.15 -21.82 -30.87
N THR A 9 -5.23 -21.83 -29.90
CA THR A 9 -4.36 -22.96 -29.55
C THR A 9 -4.84 -23.74 -28.31
N ASN A 10 -6.08 -23.54 -27.85
CA ASN A 10 -6.69 -24.12 -26.63
C ASN A 10 -6.04 -23.71 -25.29
N SER A 11 -5.18 -22.70 -25.27
CA SER A 11 -4.66 -22.14 -24.01
C SER A 11 -5.71 -21.27 -23.31
N ASP A 12 -5.71 -21.30 -21.98
CA ASP A 12 -6.55 -20.41 -21.18
C ASP A 12 -6.03 -18.98 -21.27
N MET A 13 -6.90 -18.07 -21.68
CA MET A 13 -6.63 -16.64 -21.78
C MET A 13 -7.60 -15.90 -20.88
N THR A 14 -7.10 -14.89 -20.17
CA THR A 14 -7.95 -14.04 -19.36
C THR A 14 -7.59 -12.57 -19.49
N ILE A 15 -8.60 -11.73 -19.66
CA ILE A 15 -8.49 -10.29 -19.92
C ILE A 15 -9.22 -9.55 -18.80
N ASP A 16 -8.49 -8.65 -18.13
CA ASP A 16 -9.04 -7.78 -17.10
C ASP A 16 -9.20 -6.36 -17.64
N VAL A 17 -10.44 -5.85 -17.62
CA VAL A 17 -10.76 -4.49 -18.04
C VAL A 17 -11.22 -3.69 -16.83
N ILE A 18 -10.50 -2.61 -16.53
CA ILE A 18 -10.84 -1.69 -15.45
C ILE A 18 -10.76 -0.24 -15.93
N THR A 19 -11.62 0.61 -15.37
CA THR A 19 -11.71 2.03 -15.72
C THR A 19 -11.39 2.87 -14.49
N VAL A 20 -10.39 3.74 -14.61
CA VAL A 20 -10.02 4.65 -13.53
C VAL A 20 -10.80 5.95 -13.70
N LYS A 21 -11.66 6.27 -12.73
CA LYS A 21 -12.51 7.47 -12.78
C LYS A 21 -11.65 8.73 -12.72
N GLY A 22 -11.80 9.60 -13.72
CA GLY A 22 -11.10 10.89 -13.80
C GLY A 22 -9.62 10.79 -14.18
N ALA A 23 -9.19 9.67 -14.76
CA ALA A 23 -7.92 9.60 -15.48
C ALA A 23 -8.11 10.04 -16.94
N GLY A 24 -7.14 10.76 -17.49
CA GLY A 24 -7.06 11.11 -18.91
C GLY A 24 -6.28 10.06 -19.70
N HIS A 25 -5.60 10.50 -20.76
CA HIS A 25 -4.80 9.61 -21.63
C HIS A 25 -3.67 8.91 -20.87
N MET A 26 -3.10 9.58 -19.86
CA MET A 26 -1.96 9.09 -19.08
C MET A 26 -2.39 8.75 -17.66
N VAL A 27 -3.04 7.60 -17.50
CA VAL A 27 -3.54 7.08 -16.22
C VAL A 27 -2.50 7.13 -15.08
N PRO A 28 -1.21 6.78 -15.28
CA PRO A 28 -0.20 6.87 -14.22
C PRO A 28 0.10 8.28 -13.74
N ASN A 29 -0.07 9.29 -14.60
CA ASN A 29 0.19 10.69 -14.27
C ASN A 29 -1.00 11.31 -13.52
N ASP A 30 -2.22 11.02 -13.96
CA ASP A 30 -3.42 11.67 -13.43
C ASP A 30 -3.91 11.04 -12.13
N ARG A 31 -3.64 9.74 -11.94
CA ARG A 31 -4.07 8.92 -10.81
C ARG A 31 -2.98 7.92 -10.41
N PRO A 32 -1.84 8.38 -9.83
CA PRO A 32 -0.70 7.53 -9.52
C PRO A 32 -1.05 6.36 -8.58
N GLY A 33 -1.86 6.60 -7.54
CA GLY A 33 -2.28 5.56 -6.59
C GLY A 33 -3.07 4.41 -7.25
N PRO A 34 -4.22 4.69 -7.91
CA PRO A 34 -4.97 3.67 -8.63
C PRO A 34 -4.19 2.98 -9.77
N ALA A 35 -3.25 3.68 -10.41
CA ALA A 35 -2.41 3.09 -11.46
C ALA A 35 -1.41 2.08 -10.91
N VAL A 36 -0.75 2.38 -9.79
CA VAL A 36 0.15 1.42 -9.12
C VAL A 36 -0.62 0.18 -8.69
N GLN A 37 -1.80 0.35 -8.09
CA GLN A 37 -2.65 -0.76 -7.71
C GLN A 37 -3.05 -1.63 -8.91
N MET A 38 -3.40 -1.03 -10.06
CA MET A 38 -3.69 -1.77 -11.29
C MET A 38 -2.47 -2.62 -11.72
N ILE A 39 -1.29 -2.03 -11.73
CA ILE A 39 -0.05 -2.69 -12.18
C ILE A 39 0.36 -3.81 -11.21
N THR A 40 0.35 -3.56 -9.91
CA THR A 40 0.76 -4.56 -8.90
C THR A 40 -0.17 -5.76 -8.91
N ASN A 41 -1.47 -5.50 -9.04
CA ASN A 41 -2.50 -6.53 -9.07
C ASN A 41 -2.41 -7.38 -10.35
N PHE A 42 -2.02 -6.79 -11.48
CA PHE A 42 -1.78 -7.51 -12.73
C PHE A 42 -0.52 -8.40 -12.67
N LEU A 43 0.59 -7.88 -12.12
CA LEU A 43 1.86 -8.61 -12.06
C LEU A 43 1.88 -9.73 -11.00
N PHE A 44 1.18 -9.53 -9.88
CA PHE A 44 1.19 -10.45 -8.75
C PHE A 44 -0.23 -10.93 -8.40
N PRO A 45 -0.88 -11.69 -9.29
CA PRO A 45 -2.22 -12.18 -9.04
C PRO A 45 -2.25 -13.19 -7.89
N THR A 46 -3.25 -13.10 -7.03
CA THR A 46 -3.50 -14.12 -6.00
C THR A 46 -4.07 -15.38 -6.65
N LYS A 47 -3.86 -16.56 -6.05
CA LYS A 47 -4.34 -17.87 -6.56
C LYS A 47 -5.82 -17.91 -6.96
N ASN A 48 -6.67 -17.07 -6.36
CA ASN A 48 -8.10 -17.02 -6.60
C ASN A 48 -8.53 -15.96 -7.63
N GLY A 49 -7.56 -15.38 -8.34
CA GLY A 49 -7.79 -14.25 -9.23
C GLY A 49 -7.52 -12.91 -8.55
N VAL A 50 -7.67 -11.85 -9.33
CA VAL A 50 -7.34 -10.49 -8.92
C VAL A 50 -8.63 -9.72 -8.67
N ASP A 51 -8.82 -9.26 -7.43
CA ASP A 51 -9.92 -8.37 -7.08
C ASP A 51 -9.47 -6.92 -7.22
N TYR A 52 -9.92 -6.26 -8.29
CA TYR A 52 -9.63 -4.86 -8.57
C TYR A 52 -10.60 -3.89 -7.89
N SER A 53 -11.63 -4.40 -7.21
CA SER A 53 -12.66 -3.60 -6.52
C SER A 53 -12.16 -3.05 -5.18
N ASN A 54 -11.28 -3.81 -4.54
CA ASN A 54 -10.76 -3.51 -3.22
C ASN A 54 -9.35 -2.94 -3.31
N GLN A 55 -9.10 -1.84 -2.60
CA GLN A 55 -7.78 -1.24 -2.48
C GLN A 55 -6.86 -2.15 -1.67
N ILE A 56 -6.02 -2.92 -2.37
CA ILE A 56 -4.96 -3.73 -1.76
C ILE A 56 -3.79 -2.83 -1.32
N LEU A 57 -3.61 -1.69 -2.01
CA LEU A 57 -2.64 -0.67 -1.69
C LEU A 57 -3.39 0.63 -1.43
N ASP A 58 -3.03 1.31 -0.33
CA ASP A 58 -3.52 2.65 -0.03
C ASP A 58 -3.17 3.56 -1.23
N PRO A 59 -4.15 4.24 -1.86
CA PRO A 59 -3.93 5.08 -3.03
C PRO A 59 -3.11 6.32 -2.68
N THR A 60 -2.97 6.63 -1.39
CA THR A 60 -2.01 7.62 -0.96
C THR A 60 -0.62 6.98 -0.97
N PRO A 61 0.33 7.50 -1.77
CA PRO A 61 1.72 7.16 -1.55
C PRO A 61 2.09 7.72 -0.17
N GLN A 62 2.00 6.88 0.86
CA GLN A 62 2.50 7.25 2.17
C GLN A 62 4.01 7.35 2.03
N PHE A 63 4.54 8.59 2.01
CA PHE A 63 5.95 8.81 2.28
C PHE A 63 6.27 8.10 3.59
N SER A 64 7.34 7.31 3.60
CA SER A 64 7.62 6.39 4.70
C SER A 64 7.51 7.10 6.05
N LYS A 65 6.57 6.65 6.88
CA LYS A 65 6.44 7.02 8.29
C LYS A 65 7.56 6.35 9.10
N THR A 66 8.81 6.44 8.65
CA THR A 66 9.97 5.89 9.37
C THR A 66 10.62 6.98 10.22
N ILE A 67 10.52 8.26 9.81
CA ILE A 67 11.18 9.36 10.53
C ILE A 67 10.35 9.89 11.71
N TYR A 68 9.01 9.85 11.63
CA TYR A 68 8.15 10.38 12.71
C TYR A 68 7.93 9.41 13.89
N ASP A 69 8.01 8.08 13.66
CA ASP A 69 7.88 7.09 14.74
C ASP A 69 9.18 6.87 15.53
N SER A 70 10.32 7.27 14.96
CA SER A 70 11.64 7.10 15.59
C SER A 70 11.91 8.14 16.69
N PHE A 71 11.04 9.14 16.85
CA PHE A 71 11.12 10.15 17.92
C PHE A 71 9.90 10.09 18.85
N SER A 72 9.46 8.88 19.20
CA SER A 72 8.69 8.65 20.43
C SER A 72 9.49 7.71 21.32
N ALA A 73 10.69 8.15 21.72
CA ALA A 73 11.33 7.59 22.90
C ALA A 73 10.39 7.92 24.06
N SER A 74 9.73 6.90 24.61
CA SER A 74 8.88 7.02 25.79
C SER A 74 9.68 7.56 26.96
N PHE A 75 9.76 8.89 27.09
CA PHE A 75 10.35 9.56 28.24
C PHE A 75 9.43 9.31 29.44
N ASN A 76 9.73 8.25 30.18
CA ASN A 76 9.09 7.98 31.47
C ASN A 76 9.65 8.98 32.49
N ILE A 77 8.98 10.13 32.62
CA ILE A 77 9.35 11.22 33.55
C ILE A 77 9.53 10.69 34.98
N LEU A 78 8.75 9.69 35.40
CA LEU A 78 8.86 9.07 36.72
C LEU A 78 10.23 8.39 36.97
N GLY A 79 10.80 7.75 35.94
CA GLY A 79 12.11 7.10 36.02
C GLY A 79 13.26 8.12 36.09
N VAL A 80 13.13 9.23 35.35
CA VAL A 80 14.10 10.33 35.37
C VAL A 80 14.08 11.04 36.73
N VAL A 81 12.89 11.32 37.27
CA VAL A 81 12.75 11.97 38.59
C VAL A 81 13.29 11.07 39.70
N SER A 82 13.04 9.76 39.66
CA SER A 82 13.62 8.81 40.61
C SER A 82 15.16 8.84 40.57
N CYS A 83 15.76 8.78 39.38
CA CYS A 83 17.21 8.82 39.22
C CYS A 83 17.84 10.13 39.73
N PHE A 84 17.21 11.28 39.46
CA PHE A 84 17.64 12.57 40.01
C PHE A 84 17.57 12.62 41.53
N ILE A 85 16.50 12.08 42.14
CA ILE A 85 16.36 12.04 43.60
C ILE A 85 17.45 11.16 44.23
N TYR A 86 17.77 10.01 43.64
CA TYR A 86 18.85 9.15 44.12
C TYR A 86 20.25 9.78 44.01
N LEU A 87 20.49 10.63 43.02
CA LEU A 87 21.78 11.33 42.85
C LEU A 87 22.03 12.43 43.89
N PHE A 88 20.96 12.99 44.49
CA PHE A 88 21.06 14.06 45.50
C PHE A 88 20.94 13.55 46.96
N ILE A 89 20.61 12.26 47.15
CA ILE A 89 20.38 11.66 48.47
C ILE A 89 21.57 10.77 48.92
N PHE A 90 22.61 10.61 48.10
CA PHE A 90 23.88 9.96 48.47
C PHE A 90 25.06 10.92 48.34
#